data_AF-A0A357M595-F1
#
_entry.id   AF-A0A357M595-F1
#
_cell.length_a   1.000
_cell.length_b   1.000
_cell.length_c   1.000
_cell.angle_alpha   90.00
_cell.angle_beta   90.00
_cell.angle_gamma   90.00
#
_symmetry.space_group_name_H-M   'P 1'
#
loop_
_entity.id
_entity.type
_entity.pdbx_description
1 polymer ?
#
loop_
_entity_poly.entity_id
_entity_poly.type
_entity_poly.pdbx_seq_one_letter_code
_entity_poly.pdbx_strand_id
1 'polypeptide(L)' 'MPYPKGHKIKVRNTIVESAAQAFRTHGIHDVSVPFIMKGAGLTHGAA' A
#
# COMPACT_ATOMS: atom_id res chain seq x y z
N MET A 1 -9.61 -17.74 9.00
CA MET A 1 -8.47 -17.79 9.94
C MET A 1 -8.13 -16.35 10.33
N PRO A 2 -8.06 -15.97 11.61
CA PRO A 2 -7.76 -14.59 12.00
C PRO A 2 -6.31 -14.25 11.68
N TYR A 3 -6.06 -13.02 11.25
CA TYR A 3 -4.70 -12.57 10.97
C TYR A 3 -3.83 -12.56 12.23
N PRO A 4 -2.53 -12.85 12.10
CA PRO A 4 -1.58 -12.73 13.20
C PRO A 4 -1.62 -11.33 13.81
N LYS A 5 -1.40 -11.24 15.13
CA LYS A 5 -1.25 -9.94 15.81
C LYS A 5 -0.17 -9.13 15.09
N GLY A 6 -0.49 -7.88 14.77
CA GLY A 6 0.42 -6.97 14.04
C GLY A 6 0.32 -7.01 12.52
N HIS A 7 -0.46 -7.94 11.92
CA HIS A 7 -0.64 -8.00 10.47
C HIS A 7 -1.14 -6.67 9.87
N LYS A 8 -2.16 -6.06 10.49
CA LYS A 8 -2.71 -4.76 10.05
C LYS A 8 -1.68 -3.64 10.09
N ILE A 9 -0.80 -3.62 11.10
CA ILE A 9 0.25 -2.60 11.22
C ILE A 9 1.29 -2.80 10.12
N LYS A 10 1.71 -4.05 9.88
CA LYS A 10 2.65 -4.37 8.81
C LYS A 10 2.11 -3.94 7.44
N VAL A 11 0.88 -4.35 7.13
CA VAL A 11 0.18 -3.99 5.88
C VAL A 11 0.07 -2.47 5.74
N ARG A 12 -0.32 -1.75 6.80
CA ARG A 12 -0.37 -0.29 6.78
C ARG A 12 0.98 0.33 6.44
N ASN A 13 2.07 -0.12 7.06
CA ASN A 13 3.40 0.43 6.81
C ASN A 13 3.82 0.21 5.35
N THR A 14 3.58 -0.98 4.80
CA THR A 14 3.86 -1.29 3.38
C THR A 14 3.07 -0.37 2.43
N ILE A 15 1.79 -0.09 2.72
CA ILE A 15 0.97 0.83 1.93
C ILE A 15 1.55 2.25 1.97
N VAL A 16 1.91 2.74 3.16
CA VAL A 16 2.47 4.10 3.34
C VAL A 16 3.81 4.25 2.60
N GLU A 17 4.68 3.24 2.69
CA GLU A 17 5.96 3.24 1.98
C GLU A 17 5.76 3.26 0.45
N SER A 18 4.87 2.40 -0.06
CA SER A 18 4.56 2.38 -1.49
C SER A 18 3.94 3.68 -1.98
N ALA A 19 3.05 4.30 -1.20
CA ALA A 19 2.44 5.59 -1.53
C ALA A 19 3.49 6.70 -1.56
N ALA A 20 4.35 6.77 -0.55
CA ALA A 20 5.41 7.77 -0.47
C ALA A 20 6.39 7.64 -1.65
N GLN A 21 6.73 6.42 -2.05
CA GLN A 21 7.58 6.21 -3.23
C GLN A 21 6.87 6.61 -4.52
N ALA A 22 5.60 6.21 -4.70
CA ALA A 22 4.80 6.56 -5.87
C ALA A 22 4.67 8.08 -6.04
N PHE A 23 4.32 8.80 -4.97
CA PHE A 23 4.17 10.25 -5.01
C PHE A 23 5.47 10.99 -5.32
N ARG A 24 6.61 10.55 -4.78
CA ARG A 24 7.92 11.17 -5.07
C ARG A 24 8.37 10.97 -6.52
N THR A 25 7.93 9.89 -7.15
CA THR A 25 8.40 9.49 -8.49
C THR A 25 7.49 9.97 -9.61
N HIS A 26 6.17 9.98 -9.38
CA HIS A 26 5.17 10.29 -10.41
C HIS A 26 4.37 11.56 -10.10
N GLY A 27 4.54 12.16 -8.91
CA GLY A 27 3.68 13.24 -8.43
C GLY A 27 2.34 12.71 -7.89
N ILE A 28 1.59 13.58 -7.20
CA ILE A 28 0.35 13.17 -6.52
C ILE A 28 -0.84 13.02 -7.48
N HIS A 29 -0.85 13.71 -8.61
CA HIS A 29 -1.97 13.73 -9.55
C HIS A 29 -2.04 12.47 -10.42
N ASP A 30 -0.90 11.84 -10.70
CA ASP A 30 -0.81 10.67 -11.58
C ASP A 30 -0.81 9.33 -10.83
N VAL A 31 -0.95 9.35 -9.50
CA VAL A 31 -0.93 8.15 -8.66
C VAL A 31 -2.34 7.79 -8.18
N SER A 32 -2.72 6.53 -8.37
CA SER A 32 -4.02 5.98 -7.96
C SER A 32 -3.88 4.93 -6.85
N VAL A 33 -4.99 4.63 -6.15
CA VAL A 33 -5.01 3.57 -5.12
C VAL A 33 -4.58 2.21 -5.68
N PRO A 34 -5.06 1.73 -6.86
CA PRO A 34 -4.57 0.49 -7.46
C PRO A 34 -3.07 0.48 -7.72
N PHE A 35 -2.51 1.63 -8.13
CA PHE A 35 -1.06 1.77 -8.35
C PHE A 35 -0.28 1.57 -7.04
N ILE A 36 -0.72 2.22 -5.96
CA ILE A 36 -0.13 2.08 -4.62
C ILE A 36 -0.27 0.64 -4.11
N MET A 37 -1.44 0.02 -4.24
CA MET A 37 -1.66 -1.35 -3.79
C MET A 37 -0.77 -2.34 -4.55
N LYS A 38 -0.64 -2.17 -5.87
CA LYS A 38 0.26 -2.99 -6.70
C LYS A 38 1.72 -2.83 -6.26
N GLY A 39 2.17 -1.61 -5.98
CA GLY A 39 3.51 -1.36 -5.44
C GLY A 39 3.74 -1.98 -4.05
N ALA A 40 2.69 -2.04 -3.22
CA ALA A 40 2.70 -2.72 -1.93
C ALA A 40 2.59 -4.26 -2.02
N GLY A 41 2.43 -4.83 -3.22
CA GLY A 41 2.22 -6.28 -3.42
C GLY A 41 0.85 -6.77 -2.95
N LEU A 42 -0.15 -5.89 -2.91
CA LEU A 42 -1.50 -6.17 -2.41
C LEU A 42 -2.51 -6.14 -3.56
N THR A 43 -3.39 -7.13 -3.62
CA THR A 43 -4.50 -7.16 -4.59
C THR A 43 -5.75 -6.57 -3.96
N HIS A 44 -6.30 -5.50 -4.57
CA HIS A 44 -7.59 -4.84 -4.27
C HIS A 44 -8.32 -5.34 -3.01
N GLY A 45 -7.91 -4.82 -1.85
CA GLY A 45 -8.43 -5.23 -0.55
C GLY A 45 -7.35 -5.89 0.29
N ALA A 46 -6.56 -5.06 0.98
CA ALA A 46 -5.69 -5.54 2.04
C ALA A 46 -6.57 -5.90 3.25
N ALA A 47 -7.25 -7.04 3.17
CA ALA A 47 -8.00 -7.61 4.28
C ALA A 47 -7.02 -8.25 5.27
#